data_AF-A0A940C386-F1
#
_entry.id   AF-A0A940C386-F1
#
_cell.length_a   1.000
_cell.length_b   1.000
_cell.length_c   1.000
_cell.angle_alpha   90.00
_cell.angle_beta   90.00
_cell.angle_gamma   90.00
#
_symmetry.space_group_name_H-M   'P 1'
#
loop_
_entity.id
_entity.type
_entity.pdbx_description
1 polymer ?
#
loop_
_entity_poly.entity_id
_entity_poly.type
_entity_poly.pdbx_seq_one_letter_code
_entity_poly.pdbx_strand_id
1 'polypeptide(L)'
;MKKLIKNMITIMAVLSFASVLPAPAAAIDISAPAIIEEKGDLSGSLTSTMNYSLKGGILSITGSGDMPNWENYNYIPWKNEMGSIRAVNIGEGITSVGTGFLYEATGLQEVTLPSTVTRIYAYAFYGCTSLQSIKIPAAVTTLAGNALAGCTSLKTITFESTKCTISSTSFSFSQSGPTIKGYTGSTAEKFATTNNIPFVSIGQVPTQAPTQPPTQKPTQAPTQPPTQKPTQAPTQPPTQKPTEAPTQPPTQKPTEAPTQAQTQWQNPFPGGFPWTWPTKPAETQPATDPKPPAAAKLAGDANNDGRVNVADAVAVLQFIADQVKYGLDDNGKTNADCDGVPGLTGSDAMYIQKLDAGIVK
;
A
#
# COMPACT_ATOMS: atom_id res chain seq x y z
N MET A 1 -36.88 72.95 5.52
CA MET A 1 -37.07 73.33 6.94
C MET A 1 -37.14 72.06 7.77
N LYS A 2 -36.15 71.89 8.67
CA LYS A 2 -36.26 71.19 9.98
C LYS A 2 -36.79 69.75 9.90
N LYS A 3 -35.95 68.71 9.85
CA LYS A 3 -34.98 68.27 10.88
C LYS A 3 -33.90 67.45 10.14
N LEU A 4 -32.58 67.65 10.21
CA LEU A 4 -31.71 68.14 11.29
C LEU A 4 -31.94 67.36 12.59
N ILE A 5 -31.11 66.34 12.84
CA ILE A 5 -30.08 66.34 13.91
C ILE A 5 -29.59 64.89 14.17
N LYS A 6 -28.25 64.75 14.19
CA LYS A 6 -27.39 63.60 14.54
C LYS A 6 -27.08 62.58 13.43
N ASN A 7 -25.84 62.40 12.98
CA ASN A 7 -24.57 63.06 13.28
C ASN A 7 -23.61 62.82 12.11
N MET A 8 -23.14 63.91 11.55
CA MET A 8 -22.05 64.03 10.59
C MET A 8 -20.77 64.21 11.42
N ILE A 9 -19.82 63.27 11.38
CA ILE A 9 -18.41 63.55 11.65
C ILE A 9 -17.58 62.83 10.59
N THR A 10 -17.29 63.61 9.54
CA THR A 10 -16.13 63.58 8.67
C THR A 10 -14.83 63.42 9.47
N ILE A 11 -13.84 62.66 8.96
CA ILE A 11 -12.43 63.07 8.84
C ILE A 11 -11.75 62.12 7.83
N MET A 12 -11.38 62.69 6.68
CA MET A 12 -10.27 62.21 5.86
C MET A 12 -8.96 62.60 6.53
N ALA A 13 -7.95 61.72 6.56
CA ALA A 13 -6.62 61.97 6.03
C ALA A 13 -5.58 60.94 6.54
N VAL A 14 -4.54 60.78 5.70
CA VAL A 14 -3.17 60.32 5.95
C VAL A 14 -2.85 58.88 5.52
N LEU A 15 -2.23 58.83 4.33
CA LEU A 15 -1.30 57.81 3.86
C LEU A 15 -0.23 57.50 4.92
N SER A 16 -0.07 56.23 5.26
CA SER A 16 1.21 55.69 5.73
C SER A 16 1.38 54.27 5.20
N PHE A 17 2.37 54.10 4.33
CA PHE A 17 2.91 52.80 3.95
C PHE A 17 3.39 52.06 5.22
N ALA A 18 2.78 50.92 5.50
CA ALA A 18 3.39 49.87 6.28
C ALA A 18 3.04 48.54 5.60
N SER A 19 4.06 47.89 5.07
CA SER A 19 4.05 46.56 4.49
C SER A 19 3.38 45.55 5.44
N VAL A 20 2.20 45.05 5.07
CA VAL A 20 1.63 43.84 5.65
C VAL A 20 1.80 42.73 4.61
N LEU A 21 2.52 41.70 5.04
CA LEU A 21 2.81 40.45 4.33
C LEU A 21 1.55 39.84 3.70
N PRO A 22 1.66 39.11 2.57
CA PRO A 22 0.55 38.31 2.07
C PRO A 22 0.21 37.24 3.13
N ALA A 23 -1.01 37.30 3.67
CA ALA A 23 -1.57 36.25 4.51
C ALA A 23 -1.63 34.93 3.71
N PRO A 24 -1.39 33.78 4.36
CA PRO A 24 -1.42 32.48 3.69
C PRO A 24 -2.86 32.14 3.27
N ALA A 25 -2.94 31.33 2.21
CA ALA A 25 -4.12 30.70 1.63
C ALA A 25 -5.42 30.81 2.44
N ALA A 26 -6.43 31.44 1.81
CA ALA A 26 -7.80 31.46 2.30
C ALA A 26 -8.23 30.04 2.71
N ALA A 27 -8.47 29.85 4.00
CA ALA A 27 -9.30 28.77 4.48
C ALA A 27 -10.69 28.96 3.86
N ILE A 28 -11.19 27.95 3.15
CA ILE A 28 -12.55 27.95 2.64
C ILE A 28 -13.48 27.89 3.85
N ASP A 29 -14.21 28.99 4.06
CA ASP A 29 -15.31 29.09 5.00
C ASP A 29 -16.43 28.13 4.55
N ILE A 30 -16.66 27.07 5.32
CA ILE A 30 -17.72 26.07 5.11
C ILE A 30 -19.08 26.54 5.67
N SER A 31 -19.36 27.84 5.66
CA SER A 31 -20.69 28.34 6.02
C SER A 31 -21.70 28.02 4.90
N ALA A 32 -22.63 27.13 5.26
CA ALA A 32 -23.82 26.66 4.53
C ALA A 32 -23.57 25.71 3.33
N PRO A 33 -23.72 24.37 3.50
CA PRO A 33 -23.99 23.52 2.36
C PRO A 33 -25.36 23.92 1.77
N ALA A 34 -25.44 23.96 0.43
CA ALA A 34 -26.71 24.00 -0.27
C ALA A 34 -27.64 22.93 0.33
N ILE A 35 -28.86 23.32 0.70
CA ILE A 35 -29.86 22.38 1.22
C ILE A 35 -30.24 21.45 0.07
N ILE A 36 -29.56 20.31 -0.01
CA ILE A 36 -29.99 19.16 -0.79
C ILE A 36 -31.02 18.47 0.10
N GLU A 37 -32.26 18.36 -0.36
CA GLU A 37 -33.31 17.60 0.33
C GLU A 37 -32.74 16.25 0.79
N GLU A 38 -32.82 15.96 2.08
CA GLU A 38 -32.20 14.81 2.74
C GLU A 38 -32.92 13.52 2.31
N LYS A 39 -32.54 13.03 1.13
CA LYS A 39 -32.96 11.73 0.59
C LYS A 39 -32.28 10.66 1.44
N GLY A 40 -33.09 9.82 2.08
CA GLY A 40 -32.73 9.02 3.25
C GLY A 40 -31.45 8.20 3.16
N ASP A 41 -30.83 7.98 4.33
CA ASP A 41 -29.65 7.16 4.52
C ASP A 41 -29.82 5.77 3.89
N LEU A 42 -28.96 5.43 2.92
CA LEU A 42 -28.90 4.11 2.31
C LEU A 42 -27.70 3.35 2.88
N SER A 43 -27.86 2.10 3.32
CA SER A 43 -26.73 1.28 3.76
C SER A 43 -26.99 -0.21 3.55
N GLY A 44 -25.93 -1.01 3.55
CA GLY A 44 -26.03 -2.45 3.41
C GLY A 44 -24.68 -3.14 3.24
N SER A 45 -24.74 -4.43 2.96
CA SER A 45 -23.57 -5.27 2.66
C SER A 45 -23.35 -5.35 1.14
N LEU A 46 -22.08 -5.23 0.73
CA LEU A 46 -21.61 -5.51 -0.63
C LEU A 46 -21.13 -6.96 -0.75
N THR A 47 -20.44 -7.44 0.28
CA THR A 47 -19.95 -8.81 0.43
C THR A 47 -20.05 -9.22 1.90
N SER A 48 -19.71 -10.46 2.25
CA SER A 48 -19.62 -10.89 3.65
C SER A 48 -18.60 -10.08 4.48
N THR A 49 -17.67 -9.38 3.84
CA THR A 49 -16.59 -8.61 4.48
C THR A 49 -16.61 -7.12 4.14
N MET A 50 -17.56 -6.64 3.33
CA MET A 50 -17.61 -5.26 2.85
C MET A 50 -19.02 -4.69 2.98
N ASN A 51 -19.11 -3.47 3.51
CA ASN A 51 -20.36 -2.74 3.70
C ASN A 51 -20.29 -1.36 3.04
N TYR A 52 -21.46 -0.81 2.76
CA TYR A 52 -21.59 0.55 2.25
C TYR A 52 -22.61 1.35 3.07
N SER A 53 -22.40 2.66 3.11
CA SER A 53 -23.35 3.63 3.66
C SER A 53 -23.30 4.90 2.84
N LEU A 54 -24.44 5.46 2.47
CA LEU A 54 -24.59 6.72 1.78
C LEU A 54 -25.44 7.64 2.63
N LYS A 55 -24.81 8.70 3.14
CA LYS A 55 -25.44 9.70 4.01
C LYS A 55 -25.03 11.09 3.56
N GLY A 56 -26.00 11.99 3.37
CA GLY A 56 -25.72 13.38 2.97
C GLY A 56 -24.88 13.51 1.68
N GLY A 57 -25.03 12.58 0.73
CA GLY A 57 -24.24 12.56 -0.51
C GLY A 57 -22.82 12.00 -0.36
N ILE A 58 -22.44 11.48 0.81
CA ILE A 58 -21.14 10.85 1.06
C ILE A 58 -21.30 9.33 1.04
N LEU A 59 -20.76 8.67 0.02
CA LEU A 59 -20.69 7.21 -0.06
C LEU A 59 -19.46 6.71 0.70
N SER A 60 -19.66 5.91 1.73
CA SER A 60 -18.59 5.28 2.51
C SER A 60 -18.59 3.77 2.26
N ILE A 61 -17.45 3.23 1.83
CA ILE A 61 -17.22 1.79 1.67
C ILE A 61 -16.27 1.35 2.78
N THR A 62 -16.65 0.33 3.54
CA THR A 62 -15.88 -0.16 4.70
C THR A 62 -15.75 -1.68 4.65
N GLY A 63 -14.78 -2.21 5.39
CA GLY A 63 -14.49 -3.64 5.42
C GLY A 63 -13.23 -3.97 4.63
N SER A 64 -13.18 -5.16 4.04
CA SER A 64 -11.93 -5.68 3.46
C SER A 64 -12.14 -6.53 2.22
N GLY A 65 -11.14 -6.49 1.34
CA GLY A 65 -11.06 -7.30 0.13
C GLY A 65 -11.40 -6.53 -1.14
N ASP A 66 -11.66 -7.29 -2.20
CA ASP A 66 -11.91 -6.73 -3.53
C ASP A 66 -13.35 -6.24 -3.66
N MET A 67 -13.51 -5.01 -4.16
CA MET A 67 -14.83 -4.46 -4.46
C MET A 67 -15.44 -5.20 -5.66
N PRO A 68 -16.75 -5.51 -5.63
CA PRO A 68 -17.41 -6.19 -6.74
C PRO A 68 -17.24 -5.46 -8.08
N ASN A 69 -17.15 -6.22 -9.17
CA ASN A 69 -17.18 -5.68 -10.52
C ASN A 69 -18.61 -5.73 -11.06
N TRP A 70 -19.19 -4.58 -11.38
CA TRP A 70 -20.56 -4.50 -11.90
C TRP A 70 -20.58 -4.44 -13.42
N GLU A 71 -20.84 -5.57 -14.07
CA GLU A 71 -21.08 -5.62 -15.52
C GLU A 71 -22.45 -5.04 -15.89
N ASN A 72 -23.42 -5.16 -14.97
CA ASN A 72 -24.73 -4.55 -15.08
C ASN A 72 -24.93 -3.53 -13.94
N TYR A 73 -24.94 -2.24 -14.31
CA TYR A 73 -25.00 -1.13 -13.37
C TYR A 73 -26.31 -1.05 -12.57
N ASN A 74 -27.35 -1.82 -12.94
CA ASN A 74 -28.60 -1.90 -12.20
C ASN A 74 -28.46 -2.61 -10.85
N TYR A 75 -27.38 -3.39 -10.64
CA TYR A 75 -27.10 -4.07 -9.38
C TYR A 75 -26.22 -3.26 -8.43
N ILE A 76 -25.83 -2.04 -8.81
CA ILE A 76 -25.12 -1.14 -7.91
C ILE A 76 -26.12 -0.66 -6.84
N PRO A 77 -25.83 -0.85 -5.54
CA PRO A 77 -26.82 -0.56 -4.50
C PRO A 77 -27.30 0.90 -4.47
N TRP A 78 -26.40 1.85 -4.79
CA TRP A 78 -26.71 3.28 -4.87
C TRP A 78 -27.05 3.74 -6.30
N LYS A 79 -27.48 2.86 -7.22
CA LYS A 79 -27.79 3.24 -8.61
C LYS A 79 -28.79 4.41 -8.70
N ASN A 80 -29.82 4.41 -7.85
CA ASN A 80 -30.85 5.46 -7.81
C ASN A 80 -30.39 6.75 -7.12
N GLU A 81 -29.21 6.71 -6.49
CA GLU A 81 -28.57 7.84 -5.81
C GLU A 81 -27.30 8.32 -6.53
N MET A 82 -26.96 7.75 -7.69
CA MET A 82 -25.71 8.06 -8.40
C MET A 82 -25.53 9.56 -8.65
N GLY A 83 -26.62 10.28 -8.97
CA GLY A 83 -26.63 11.72 -9.19
C GLY A 83 -26.54 12.58 -7.92
N SER A 84 -26.77 12.02 -6.73
CA SER A 84 -26.69 12.73 -5.44
C SER A 84 -25.36 12.53 -4.71
N ILE A 85 -24.54 11.57 -5.13
CA ILE A 85 -23.20 11.36 -4.58
C ILE A 85 -22.31 12.58 -4.88
N ARG A 86 -21.64 13.09 -3.86
CA ARG A 86 -20.72 14.25 -3.88
C ARG A 86 -19.32 13.86 -3.43
N ALA A 87 -19.20 12.93 -2.50
CA ALA A 87 -17.93 12.42 -2.02
C ALA A 87 -17.97 10.89 -1.89
N VAL A 88 -16.82 10.25 -2.06
CA VAL A 88 -16.65 8.84 -1.74
C VAL A 88 -15.43 8.62 -0.85
N ASN A 89 -15.64 7.85 0.22
CA ASN A 89 -14.63 7.45 1.17
C ASN A 89 -14.48 5.93 1.15
N ILE A 90 -13.39 5.44 0.59
CA ILE A 90 -13.07 4.01 0.60
C ILE A 90 -12.15 3.74 1.80
N GLY A 91 -12.60 2.89 2.72
CA GLY A 91 -11.90 2.59 3.96
C GLY A 91 -10.68 1.69 3.77
N GLU A 92 -9.78 1.72 4.75
CA GLU A 92 -8.64 0.81 4.80
C GLU A 92 -9.09 -0.66 4.79
N GLY A 93 -8.31 -1.52 4.14
CA GLY A 93 -8.60 -2.95 3.96
C GLY A 93 -9.23 -3.30 2.61
N ILE A 94 -9.80 -2.31 1.90
CA ILE A 94 -10.28 -2.48 0.53
C ILE A 94 -9.07 -2.55 -0.41
N THR A 95 -8.99 -3.61 -1.23
CA THR A 95 -7.80 -3.91 -2.06
C THR A 95 -7.97 -3.51 -3.52
N SER A 96 -9.20 -3.31 -3.99
CA SER A 96 -9.49 -2.85 -5.35
C SER A 96 -10.78 -2.04 -5.44
N VAL A 97 -10.85 -1.17 -6.46
CA VAL A 97 -12.07 -0.42 -6.83
C VAL A 97 -12.66 -1.05 -8.08
N GLY A 98 -13.88 -1.57 -7.96
CA GLY A 98 -14.51 -2.43 -8.95
C GLY A 98 -14.98 -1.72 -10.23
N THR A 99 -15.20 -2.51 -11.27
CA THR A 99 -15.70 -2.04 -12.57
C THR A 99 -17.03 -1.32 -12.40
N GLY A 100 -17.12 -0.10 -12.93
CA GLY A 100 -18.36 0.69 -12.94
C GLY A 100 -18.83 1.24 -11.57
N PHE A 101 -18.01 1.14 -10.52
CA PHE A 101 -18.34 1.55 -9.15
C PHE A 101 -19.12 2.88 -9.02
N LEU A 102 -18.63 3.94 -9.66
CA LEU A 102 -19.25 5.27 -9.72
C LEU A 102 -19.43 5.73 -11.17
N TYR A 103 -19.92 4.82 -12.03
CA TYR A 103 -20.24 5.14 -13.43
C TYR A 103 -21.27 6.28 -13.51
N GLU A 104 -20.88 7.38 -14.14
CA GLU A 104 -21.67 8.61 -14.32
C GLU A 104 -22.16 9.24 -13.01
N ALA A 105 -21.37 9.16 -11.93
CA ALA A 105 -21.58 9.98 -10.74
C ALA A 105 -21.23 11.45 -11.03
N THR A 106 -22.09 12.12 -11.79
CA THR A 106 -21.85 13.47 -12.35
C THR A 106 -21.66 14.54 -11.29
N GLY A 107 -22.16 14.33 -10.07
CA GLY A 107 -21.97 15.24 -8.94
C GLY A 107 -20.77 14.93 -8.05
N LEU A 108 -20.00 13.86 -8.31
CA LEU A 108 -18.84 13.47 -7.52
C LEU A 108 -17.74 14.53 -7.63
N GLN A 109 -17.30 15.05 -6.49
CA GLN A 109 -16.27 16.09 -6.36
C GLN A 109 -15.04 15.59 -5.62
N GLU A 110 -15.24 14.70 -4.64
CA GLU A 110 -14.18 14.22 -3.75
C GLU A 110 -14.07 12.69 -3.77
N VAL A 111 -12.85 12.19 -3.89
CA VAL A 111 -12.54 10.76 -3.87
C VAL A 111 -11.38 10.51 -2.91
N THR A 112 -11.64 9.76 -1.85
CA THR A 112 -10.63 9.30 -0.90
C THR A 112 -10.37 7.81 -1.09
N LEU A 113 -9.17 7.48 -1.58
CA LEU A 113 -8.69 6.10 -1.74
C LEU A 113 -7.70 5.75 -0.61
N PRO A 114 -7.82 4.57 0.01
CA PRO A 114 -6.96 4.14 1.11
C PRO A 114 -5.61 3.64 0.57
N SER A 115 -4.65 3.49 1.48
CA SER A 115 -3.30 3.01 1.11
C SER A 115 -3.28 1.54 0.64
N THR A 116 -4.32 0.77 0.96
CA THR A 116 -4.47 -0.65 0.61
C THR A 116 -4.94 -0.93 -0.82
N VAL A 117 -5.48 0.07 -1.54
CA VAL A 117 -5.97 -0.15 -2.91
C VAL A 117 -4.79 -0.39 -3.86
N THR A 118 -4.81 -1.54 -4.53
CA THR A 118 -3.79 -1.96 -5.49
C THR A 118 -4.26 -1.84 -6.94
N ARG A 119 -5.58 -1.88 -7.18
CA ARG A 119 -6.15 -1.86 -8.53
C ARG A 119 -7.39 -0.98 -8.61
N ILE A 120 -7.49 -0.22 -9.70
CA ILE A 120 -8.69 0.53 -10.09
C ILE A 120 -9.15 -0.02 -11.44
N TYR A 121 -10.30 -0.70 -11.45
CA TYR A 121 -10.83 -1.40 -12.61
C TYR A 121 -11.49 -0.47 -13.63
N ALA A 122 -11.88 -1.06 -14.76
CA ALA A 122 -12.37 -0.31 -15.91
C ALA A 122 -13.65 0.45 -15.54
N TYR A 123 -13.79 1.66 -16.09
CA TYR A 123 -14.97 2.51 -15.86
C TYR A 123 -15.28 2.88 -14.40
N ALA A 124 -14.38 2.65 -13.44
CA ALA A 124 -14.64 2.87 -12.01
C ALA A 124 -15.16 4.29 -11.68
N PHE A 125 -14.65 5.32 -12.37
CA PHE A 125 -15.08 6.72 -12.25
C PHE A 125 -15.44 7.31 -13.62
N TYR A 126 -15.89 6.49 -14.57
CA TYR A 126 -16.25 6.98 -15.91
C TYR A 126 -17.34 8.07 -15.82
N GLY A 127 -17.18 9.18 -16.52
CA GLY A 127 -18.20 10.22 -16.60
C GLY A 127 -18.45 11.00 -15.30
N CYS A 128 -17.53 10.97 -14.33
CA CYS A 128 -17.60 11.82 -13.13
C CYS A 128 -17.27 13.29 -13.49
N THR A 129 -18.24 13.98 -14.11
CA THR A 129 -18.02 15.29 -14.74
C THR A 129 -17.72 16.43 -13.76
N SER A 130 -18.03 16.30 -12.47
CA SER A 130 -17.67 17.30 -11.43
C SER A 130 -16.33 17.04 -10.73
N LEU A 131 -15.68 15.90 -11.00
CA LEU A 131 -14.45 15.52 -10.31
C LEU A 131 -13.28 16.39 -10.79
N GLN A 132 -12.70 17.20 -9.90
CA GLN A 132 -11.63 18.14 -10.26
C GLN A 132 -10.23 17.58 -10.03
N SER A 133 -10.08 16.72 -9.03
CA SER A 133 -8.79 16.08 -8.75
C SER A 133 -8.98 14.70 -8.15
N ILE A 134 -8.05 13.81 -8.43
CA ILE A 134 -7.97 12.50 -7.79
C ILE A 134 -6.53 12.16 -7.43
N LYS A 135 -6.36 11.51 -6.29
CA LYS A 135 -5.09 11.00 -5.80
C LYS A 135 -5.08 9.48 -5.95
N ILE A 136 -4.09 8.94 -6.66
CA ILE A 136 -3.86 7.52 -6.89
C ILE A 136 -2.78 7.07 -5.88
N PRO A 137 -3.14 6.27 -4.85
CA PRO A 137 -2.22 5.86 -3.79
C PRO A 137 -0.98 5.10 -4.27
N ALA A 138 0.05 5.06 -3.41
CA ALA A 138 1.34 4.43 -3.73
C ALA A 138 1.25 2.94 -4.09
N ALA A 139 0.30 2.21 -3.49
CA ALA A 139 0.12 0.78 -3.72
C ALA A 139 -0.58 0.45 -5.05
N VAL A 140 -1.16 1.43 -5.75
CA VAL A 140 -1.89 1.16 -7.00
C VAL A 140 -0.91 0.75 -8.09
N THR A 141 -1.01 -0.51 -8.53
CA THR A 141 -0.22 -1.08 -9.62
C THR A 141 -0.93 -0.99 -10.95
N THR A 142 -2.25 -0.77 -10.97
CA THR A 142 -3.05 -0.81 -12.21
C THR A 142 -4.19 0.21 -12.20
N LEU A 143 -4.24 1.01 -13.25
CA LEU A 143 -5.36 1.86 -13.63
C LEU A 143 -5.88 1.39 -14.99
N ALA A 144 -7.04 0.74 -14.98
CA ALA A 144 -7.59 0.07 -16.15
C ALA A 144 -8.23 1.04 -17.16
N GLY A 145 -8.56 0.52 -18.34
CA GLY A 145 -9.15 1.29 -19.44
C GLY A 145 -10.42 2.04 -19.03
N ASN A 146 -10.54 3.27 -19.51
CA ASN A 146 -11.67 4.17 -19.25
C ASN A 146 -11.96 4.44 -17.76
N ALA A 147 -11.07 4.11 -16.81
CA ALA A 147 -11.31 4.30 -15.38
C ALA A 147 -11.65 5.75 -15.00
N LEU A 148 -11.08 6.74 -15.70
CA LEU A 148 -11.31 8.18 -15.51
C LEU A 148 -11.72 8.88 -16.82
N ALA A 149 -12.15 8.12 -17.83
CA ALA A 149 -12.60 8.71 -19.09
C ALA A 149 -13.92 9.48 -18.89
N GLY A 150 -14.11 10.56 -19.63
CA GLY A 150 -15.30 11.42 -19.49
C GLY A 150 -15.35 12.29 -18.21
N CYS A 151 -14.32 12.27 -17.37
CA CYS A 151 -14.18 13.22 -16.24
C CYS A 151 -13.79 14.62 -16.77
N THR A 152 -14.75 15.36 -17.33
CA THR A 152 -14.48 16.59 -18.09
C THR A 152 -13.98 17.77 -17.27
N SER A 153 -14.23 17.81 -15.95
CA SER A 153 -13.70 18.86 -15.05
C SER A 153 -12.37 18.51 -14.39
N LEU A 154 -11.79 17.34 -14.72
CA LEU A 154 -10.57 16.86 -14.08
C LEU A 154 -9.38 17.74 -14.47
N LYS A 155 -8.82 18.45 -13.49
CA LYS A 155 -7.68 19.35 -13.67
C LYS A 155 -6.36 18.71 -13.26
N THR A 156 -6.39 17.80 -12.29
CA THR A 156 -5.16 17.23 -11.72
C THR A 156 -5.34 15.78 -11.32
N ILE A 157 -4.38 14.93 -11.70
CA ILE A 157 -4.29 13.55 -11.22
C ILE A 157 -2.94 13.41 -10.52
N THR A 158 -2.94 13.03 -9.25
CA THR A 158 -1.68 12.84 -8.50
C THR A 158 -1.41 11.36 -8.30
N PHE A 159 -0.35 10.85 -8.90
CA PHE A 159 0.13 9.49 -8.70
C PHE A 159 1.20 9.47 -7.60
N GLU A 160 0.90 8.79 -6.50
CA GLU A 160 1.91 8.42 -5.50
C GLU A 160 2.59 7.10 -5.83
N SER A 161 2.03 6.31 -6.74
CA SER A 161 2.67 5.09 -7.24
C SER A 161 3.78 5.44 -8.24
N THR A 162 4.93 4.80 -8.07
CA THR A 162 6.06 4.91 -9.00
C THR A 162 5.92 3.92 -10.17
N LYS A 163 5.13 2.85 -9.96
CA LYS A 163 4.94 1.73 -10.89
C LYS A 163 3.45 1.41 -11.00
N CYS A 164 2.74 2.21 -11.78
CA CYS A 164 1.34 2.01 -12.12
C CYS A 164 1.22 1.74 -13.62
N THR A 165 0.66 0.59 -14.01
CA THR A 165 0.26 0.32 -15.40
C THR A 165 -0.99 1.13 -15.70
N ILE A 166 -0.86 2.12 -16.59
CA ILE A 166 -1.92 3.03 -17.00
C ILE A 166 -2.37 2.65 -18.41
N SER A 167 -3.65 2.29 -18.58
CA SER A 167 -4.20 2.04 -19.92
C SER A 167 -4.20 3.32 -20.76
N SER A 168 -3.91 3.21 -22.06
CA SER A 168 -3.96 4.32 -23.02
C SER A 168 -5.33 5.01 -23.09
N THR A 169 -6.40 4.28 -22.77
CA THR A 169 -7.78 4.80 -22.78
C THR A 169 -8.27 5.27 -21.42
N SER A 170 -7.46 5.20 -20.36
CA SER A 170 -7.88 5.55 -18.97
C SER A 170 -8.47 6.96 -18.86
N PHE A 171 -8.14 7.82 -19.82
CA PHE A 171 -8.20 9.27 -19.76
C PHE A 171 -8.77 9.87 -21.04
N SER A 172 -9.65 9.18 -21.76
CA SER A 172 -10.24 9.76 -22.97
C SER A 172 -10.97 11.08 -22.62
N PHE A 173 -10.37 12.22 -22.98
CA PHE A 173 -10.88 13.58 -22.71
C PHE A 173 -11.23 14.28 -24.03
N SER A 174 -12.28 15.09 -24.01
CA SER A 174 -12.72 15.90 -25.14
C SER A 174 -12.11 17.32 -25.18
N GLN A 175 -11.29 17.70 -24.19
CA GLN A 175 -10.66 19.03 -24.02
C GLN A 175 -9.17 18.89 -23.66
N SER A 176 -8.48 20.00 -23.36
CA SER A 176 -7.11 19.96 -22.79
C SER A 176 -7.13 19.10 -21.53
N GLY A 177 -6.46 17.94 -21.58
CA GLY A 177 -6.46 16.97 -20.49
C GLY A 177 -5.90 17.53 -19.16
N PRO A 178 -6.07 16.79 -18.05
CA PRO A 178 -5.57 17.16 -16.74
C PRO A 178 -4.05 17.23 -16.73
N THR A 179 -3.50 17.96 -15.76
CA THR A 179 -2.08 17.83 -15.40
C THR A 179 -1.86 16.56 -14.59
N ILE A 180 -0.90 15.74 -15.00
CA ILE A 180 -0.45 14.57 -14.24
C ILE A 180 0.66 15.03 -13.28
N LYS A 181 0.50 14.71 -11.99
CA LYS A 181 1.54 14.87 -10.97
C LYS A 181 2.06 13.50 -10.57
N GLY A 182 3.38 13.35 -10.43
CA GLY A 182 3.98 12.07 -10.01
C GLY A 182 5.48 12.18 -9.80
N TYR A 183 6.11 11.09 -9.41
CA TYR A 183 7.57 11.06 -9.25
C TYR A 183 8.28 11.11 -10.61
N THR A 184 9.38 11.84 -10.70
CA THR A 184 10.30 11.76 -11.84
C THR A 184 10.83 10.33 -11.96
N GLY A 185 10.84 9.77 -13.18
CA GLY A 185 11.17 8.38 -13.49
C GLY A 185 10.00 7.39 -13.36
N SER A 186 8.79 7.86 -13.00
CA SER A 186 7.62 6.99 -12.82
C SER A 186 6.96 6.60 -14.15
N THR A 187 6.11 5.57 -14.09
CA THR A 187 5.24 5.22 -15.23
C THR A 187 4.26 6.34 -15.56
N ALA A 188 3.86 7.17 -14.59
CA ALA A 188 3.00 8.33 -14.80
C ALA A 188 3.71 9.42 -15.63
N GLU A 189 4.99 9.70 -15.37
CA GLU A 189 5.79 10.63 -16.18
C GLU A 189 5.94 10.12 -17.62
N LYS A 190 6.27 8.83 -17.77
CA LYS A 190 6.38 8.19 -19.10
C LYS A 190 5.06 8.27 -19.85
N PHE A 191 3.95 7.98 -19.18
CA PHE A 191 2.62 8.06 -19.77
C PHE A 191 2.27 9.48 -20.19
N ALA A 192 2.52 10.48 -19.33
CA ALA A 192 2.25 11.88 -19.61
C ALA A 192 3.06 12.36 -20.82
N THR A 193 4.36 12.06 -20.85
CA THR A 193 5.26 12.39 -21.98
C THR A 193 4.78 11.74 -23.28
N THR A 194 4.43 10.45 -23.24
CA THR A 194 3.99 9.69 -24.43
C THR A 194 2.71 10.27 -25.04
N ASN A 195 1.80 10.77 -24.20
CA ASN A 195 0.49 11.25 -24.61
C ASN A 195 0.41 12.79 -24.69
N ASN A 196 1.57 13.48 -24.60
CA ASN A 196 1.66 14.95 -24.59
C ASN A 196 0.76 15.63 -23.54
N ILE A 197 0.70 15.04 -22.34
CA ILE A 197 -0.05 15.54 -21.19
C ILE A 197 0.92 16.32 -20.28
N PRO A 198 0.53 17.50 -19.76
CA PRO A 198 1.36 18.25 -18.82
C PRO A 198 1.74 17.40 -17.60
N PHE A 199 3.02 17.37 -17.25
CA PHE A 199 3.54 16.65 -16.10
C PHE A 199 4.19 17.60 -15.09
N VAL A 200 3.93 17.39 -13.80
CA VAL A 200 4.57 18.09 -12.70
C VAL A 200 5.17 17.08 -11.73
N SER A 201 6.49 17.17 -11.53
CA SER A 201 7.18 16.31 -10.57
C SER A 201 6.77 16.64 -9.13
N ILE A 202 6.51 15.62 -8.32
CA ILE A 202 6.33 15.74 -6.85
C ILE A 202 7.59 15.32 -6.07
N GLY A 203 8.67 14.98 -6.77
CA GLY A 203 9.92 14.48 -6.20
C GLY A 203 10.60 13.44 -7.09
N GLN A 204 11.73 12.92 -6.62
CA GLN A 204 12.37 11.74 -7.21
C GLN A 204 11.71 10.47 -6.68
N VAL A 205 11.69 9.38 -7.46
CA VAL A 205 11.24 8.05 -6.97
C VAL A 205 11.86 7.81 -5.59
N PRO A 206 11.04 7.54 -4.53
CA PRO A 206 11.56 7.18 -3.23
C PRO A 206 12.51 5.99 -3.41
N THR A 207 13.81 6.28 -3.35
CA THR A 207 14.82 5.24 -3.45
C THR A 207 14.66 4.42 -2.18
N GLN A 208 14.55 3.10 -2.29
CA GLN A 208 14.64 2.24 -1.12
C GLN A 208 15.86 2.68 -0.31
N ALA A 209 15.76 2.65 1.03
CA ALA A 209 16.89 2.89 1.90
C ALA A 209 18.13 2.16 1.34
N PRO A 210 19.31 2.81 1.30
CA PRO A 210 20.46 2.31 0.56
C PRO A 210 20.72 0.84 0.88
N THR A 211 20.54 -0.02 -0.14
CA THR A 211 20.70 -1.47 -0.03
C THR A 211 22.17 -1.90 -0.11
N GLN A 212 23.09 -0.94 -0.20
CA GLN A 212 24.52 -1.19 -0.10
C GLN A 212 25.03 -0.70 1.27
N PRO A 213 25.74 -1.55 2.03
CA PRO A 213 26.53 -1.08 3.17
C PRO A 213 27.47 0.03 2.70
N PRO A 214 27.81 1.01 3.56
CA PRO A 214 28.76 2.06 3.19
C PRO A 214 30.02 1.45 2.60
N THR A 215 30.29 1.72 1.33
CA THR A 215 31.49 1.23 0.62
C THR A 215 32.78 1.94 1.09
N GLN A 216 32.67 2.82 2.09
CA GLN A 216 33.81 3.43 2.75
C GLN A 216 33.85 2.95 4.20
N LYS A 217 34.84 2.10 4.51
CA LYS A 217 35.31 1.94 5.88
C LYS A 217 35.64 3.34 6.42
N PRO A 218 35.20 3.75 7.62
CA PRO A 218 35.60 5.02 8.20
C PRO A 218 37.13 5.08 8.25
N THR A 219 37.73 5.92 7.39
CA THR A 219 39.20 6.02 7.27
C THR A 219 39.80 6.86 8.39
N GLN A 220 38.99 7.40 9.30
CA GLN A 220 39.47 8.21 10.41
C GLN A 220 38.78 7.78 11.71
N ALA A 221 39.58 7.29 12.66
CA ALA A 221 39.17 7.19 14.06
C ALA A 221 38.88 8.62 14.56
N PRO A 222 37.91 8.82 15.47
CA PRO A 222 37.67 10.12 16.08
C PRO A 222 38.96 10.65 16.71
N THR A 223 39.51 11.73 16.15
CA THR A 223 40.77 12.32 16.62
C THR A 223 40.62 13.14 17.90
N GLN A 224 39.41 13.17 18.50
CA GLN A 224 39.19 13.84 19.77
C GLN A 224 38.25 13.04 20.69
N PRO A 225 38.63 12.83 21.96
CA PRO A 225 37.69 12.32 22.97
C PRO A 225 36.56 13.34 23.20
N PRO A 226 35.34 12.87 23.54
CA PRO A 226 34.20 13.75 23.78
C PRO A 226 34.51 14.75 24.91
N THR A 227 34.49 16.04 24.58
CA THR A 227 34.83 17.14 25.50
C THR A 227 33.66 17.56 26.40
N GLN A 228 32.58 16.79 26.50
CA GLN A 228 31.48 17.09 27.43
C GLN A 228 31.07 15.87 28.24
N LYS A 229 31.35 15.94 29.54
CA LYS A 229 30.76 15.08 30.57
C LYS A 229 29.27 15.43 30.70
N PRO A 230 28.34 14.46 30.71
CA PRO A 230 26.92 14.73 30.96
C PRO A 230 26.77 15.43 32.31
N THR A 231 26.22 16.66 32.31
CA THR A 231 26.18 17.52 33.51
C THR A 231 24.81 17.50 34.21
N GLN A 232 23.89 16.60 33.88
CA GLN A 232 22.63 16.50 34.62
C GLN A 232 22.25 15.04 34.88
N ALA A 233 22.18 14.68 36.16
CA ALA A 233 21.57 13.46 36.65
C ALA A 233 20.04 13.64 36.69
N PRO A 234 19.24 12.60 36.39
CA PRO A 234 17.78 12.68 36.42
C PRO A 234 17.24 13.00 37.82
N THR A 235 16.43 14.05 37.93
CA THR A 235 16.00 14.64 39.21
C THR A 235 14.71 14.05 39.79
N GLN A 236 14.19 12.91 39.31
CA GLN A 236 13.04 12.24 39.98
C GLN A 236 13.15 10.72 39.96
N PRO A 237 12.95 10.03 41.12
CA PRO A 237 12.83 8.59 41.17
C PRO A 237 11.45 8.13 40.66
N PRO A 238 11.34 6.94 40.04
CA PRO A 238 10.08 6.44 39.49
C PRO A 238 9.06 6.15 40.60
N THR A 239 7.95 6.88 40.58
CA THR A 239 6.73 6.58 41.34
C THR A 239 5.93 5.49 40.63
N GLN A 240 6.22 4.22 40.94
CA GLN A 240 5.24 3.14 41.10
C GLN A 240 5.96 1.84 41.50
N LYS A 241 5.57 1.31 42.67
CA LYS A 241 6.06 0.05 43.26
C LYS A 241 5.13 -1.09 42.83
N PRO A 242 5.62 -2.18 42.21
CA PRO A 242 4.81 -3.38 42.01
C PRO A 242 4.39 -3.95 43.37
N THR A 243 3.09 -4.10 43.56
CA THR A 243 2.48 -4.67 44.76
C THR A 243 2.04 -6.10 44.42
N GLU A 244 2.29 -7.00 45.39
CA GLU A 244 1.91 -8.43 45.48
C GLU A 244 2.96 -9.47 45.06
N ALA A 245 3.46 -10.18 46.08
CA ALA A 245 4.24 -11.41 45.96
C ALA A 245 3.29 -12.62 46.14
N PRO A 246 3.47 -13.73 45.38
CA PRO A 246 2.68 -14.94 45.60
C PRO A 246 3.01 -15.56 46.96
N THR A 247 1.96 -15.77 47.75
CA THR A 247 2.02 -16.46 49.05
C THR A 247 1.60 -17.92 48.83
N GLN A 248 2.55 -18.80 48.45
CA GLN A 248 2.67 -20.25 48.79
C GLN A 248 3.56 -21.01 47.77
N PRO A 249 4.38 -21.98 48.21
CA PRO A 249 5.24 -22.78 47.33
C PRO A 249 4.50 -24.00 46.74
N PRO A 250 4.57 -24.28 45.43
CA PRO A 250 4.09 -25.54 44.87
C PRO A 250 5.11 -26.67 45.04
N THR A 251 4.62 -27.72 45.67
CA THR A 251 5.26 -29.00 45.96
C THR A 251 5.29 -29.87 44.70
N GLN A 252 6.40 -29.89 43.96
CA GLN A 252 6.82 -30.99 43.07
C GLN A 252 8.24 -30.73 42.52
N LYS A 253 9.14 -31.71 42.69
CA LYS A 253 10.53 -31.67 42.19
C LYS A 253 10.56 -32.14 40.73
N PRO A 254 11.05 -31.35 39.76
CA PRO A 254 11.30 -31.84 38.41
C PRO A 254 12.50 -32.80 38.39
N THR A 255 12.29 -33.94 37.74
CA THR A 255 13.23 -35.05 37.58
C THR A 255 14.08 -34.86 36.31
N GLU A 256 15.40 -35.00 36.51
CA GLU A 256 16.49 -35.37 35.59
C GLU A 256 16.78 -34.56 34.30
N ALA A 257 18.05 -34.14 34.19
CA ALA A 257 18.70 -33.68 32.98
C ALA A 257 19.65 -34.78 32.45
N PRO A 258 19.77 -35.00 31.12
CA PRO A 258 20.93 -35.64 30.56
C PRO A 258 21.88 -34.62 29.93
N THR A 259 23.09 -34.61 30.48
CA THR A 259 24.34 -34.02 30.02
C THR A 259 24.80 -34.63 28.69
N GLN A 260 25.32 -33.82 27.76
CA GLN A 260 26.58 -34.13 27.06
C GLN A 260 27.22 -32.88 26.43
N ALA A 261 28.56 -32.91 26.40
CA ALA A 261 29.48 -31.78 26.42
C ALA A 261 29.93 -31.29 25.04
N GLN A 262 30.45 -30.06 25.01
CA GLN A 262 31.12 -29.46 23.84
C GLN A 262 32.43 -30.19 23.52
N THR A 263 32.60 -30.60 22.26
CA THR A 263 33.89 -31.08 21.72
C THR A 263 34.51 -30.00 20.83
N GLN A 264 35.71 -29.58 21.18
CA GLN A 264 36.56 -28.71 20.37
C GLN A 264 37.00 -29.42 19.08
N TRP A 265 36.94 -28.72 17.94
CA TRP A 265 37.68 -29.11 16.74
C TRP A 265 38.98 -28.30 16.67
N GLN A 266 40.11 -28.99 16.81
CA GLN A 266 41.43 -28.44 16.49
C GLN A 266 41.63 -28.42 14.97
N ASN A 267 42.20 -27.32 14.51
CA ASN A 267 42.62 -27.08 13.14
C ASN A 267 43.89 -27.90 12.81
N PRO A 268 43.92 -28.75 11.77
CA PRO A 268 45.13 -29.46 11.41
C PRO A 268 45.74 -28.84 10.15
N PHE A 269 46.46 -27.71 10.25
CA PHE A 269 47.59 -27.35 9.34
C PHE A 269 48.28 -26.06 9.83
N PRO A 270 49.59 -26.09 10.13
CA PRO A 270 50.38 -24.90 10.44
C PRO A 270 51.08 -24.34 9.18
N GLY A 271 50.96 -23.02 8.97
CA GLY A 271 51.93 -22.22 8.22
C GLY A 271 51.56 -21.81 6.78
N GLY A 272 51.60 -20.49 6.53
CA GLY A 272 51.88 -19.89 5.21
C GLY A 272 50.75 -19.12 4.54
N PHE A 273 50.78 -17.78 4.62
CA PHE A 273 50.18 -16.89 3.62
C PHE A 273 50.96 -17.03 2.29
N PRO A 274 50.34 -16.96 1.09
CA PRO A 274 49.80 -15.70 0.55
C PRO A 274 48.51 -15.85 -0.28
N TRP A 275 47.65 -14.82 -0.26
CA TRP A 275 46.53 -14.73 -1.20
C TRP A 275 47.01 -14.24 -2.56
N THR A 276 46.94 -15.10 -3.58
CA THR A 276 46.71 -14.66 -4.97
C THR A 276 45.30 -15.11 -5.36
N TRP A 277 44.53 -14.22 -6.00
CA TRP A 277 43.21 -14.55 -6.53
C TRP A 277 43.36 -15.38 -7.81
N PRO A 278 42.88 -16.64 -7.88
CA PRO A 278 42.65 -17.29 -9.14
C PRO A 278 41.24 -16.96 -9.63
N THR A 279 41.16 -16.58 -10.89
CA THR A 279 39.97 -16.49 -11.71
C THR A 279 39.07 -17.72 -11.57
N LYS A 280 37.75 -17.46 -11.50
CA LYS A 280 36.60 -18.35 -11.65
C LYS A 280 36.90 -19.77 -12.16
N PRO A 281 36.65 -20.83 -11.36
CA PRO A 281 36.39 -22.17 -11.85
C PRO A 281 34.89 -22.39 -12.06
N ALA A 282 34.58 -23.27 -13.01
CA ALA A 282 33.24 -23.65 -13.43
C ALA A 282 32.42 -24.31 -12.31
N GLU A 283 31.11 -24.14 -12.47
CA GLU A 283 30.00 -24.66 -11.68
C GLU A 283 30.05 -26.20 -11.55
N THR A 284 30.03 -26.71 -10.32
CA THR A 284 29.64 -28.09 -10.01
C THR A 284 28.53 -28.07 -8.98
N GLN A 285 27.41 -28.72 -9.32
CA GLN A 285 26.22 -28.83 -8.48
C GLN A 285 26.54 -29.49 -7.12
N PRO A 286 25.94 -29.05 -6.00
CA PRO A 286 26.02 -29.77 -4.73
C PRO A 286 25.23 -31.08 -4.79
N ALA A 287 25.79 -32.10 -4.15
CA ALA A 287 25.30 -33.47 -4.13
C ALA A 287 23.85 -33.59 -3.63
N THR A 288 23.07 -34.42 -4.33
CA THR A 288 21.72 -34.82 -3.95
C THR A 288 21.76 -35.79 -2.78
N ASP A 289 21.13 -35.43 -1.66
CA ASP A 289 20.66 -36.41 -0.68
C ASP A 289 19.76 -37.43 -1.40
N PRO A 290 19.79 -38.73 -1.02
CA PRO A 290 18.96 -39.73 -1.65
C PRO A 290 17.48 -39.40 -1.43
N LYS A 291 16.78 -39.16 -2.55
CA LYS A 291 15.35 -38.93 -2.65
C LYS A 291 14.57 -39.96 -1.81
N PRO A 292 13.81 -39.54 -0.78
CA PRO A 292 12.88 -40.42 -0.09
C PRO A 292 11.87 -41.01 -1.09
N PRO A 293 11.35 -42.22 -0.87
CA PRO A 293 10.38 -42.83 -1.78
C PRO A 293 9.18 -41.91 -1.95
N ALA A 294 8.66 -41.83 -3.19
CA ALA A 294 7.56 -40.95 -3.58
C ALA A 294 6.44 -40.97 -2.54
N ALA A 295 6.34 -39.88 -1.78
CA ALA A 295 5.31 -39.68 -0.78
C ALA A 295 3.93 -39.56 -1.46
N ALA A 296 2.89 -39.96 -0.74
CA ALA A 296 1.51 -39.78 -1.15
C ALA A 296 1.25 -38.30 -1.51
N LYS A 297 0.37 -38.05 -2.49
CA LYS A 297 -0.06 -36.71 -2.91
C LYS A 297 -0.40 -35.85 -1.69
N LEU A 298 0.48 -34.91 -1.35
CA LEU A 298 0.34 -34.01 -0.22
C LEU A 298 0.02 -32.61 -0.76
N ALA A 299 -1.23 -32.18 -0.61
CA ALA A 299 -1.67 -30.87 -1.10
C ALA A 299 -0.85 -29.76 -0.43
N GLY A 300 -0.22 -28.92 -1.25
CA GLY A 300 0.67 -27.85 -0.83
C GLY A 300 2.16 -28.19 -0.75
N ASP A 301 2.57 -29.45 -0.96
CA ASP A 301 3.99 -29.85 -1.04
C ASP A 301 4.51 -29.65 -2.47
N ALA A 302 4.93 -28.41 -2.75
CA ALA A 302 5.33 -27.96 -4.07
C ALA A 302 6.74 -28.43 -4.45
N ASN A 303 7.64 -28.54 -3.47
CA ASN A 303 9.03 -28.94 -3.71
C ASN A 303 9.25 -30.46 -3.58
N ASN A 304 8.21 -31.23 -3.23
CA ASN A 304 8.21 -32.68 -3.01
C ASN A 304 9.17 -33.13 -1.90
N ASP A 305 9.35 -32.33 -0.84
CA ASP A 305 10.17 -32.67 0.32
C ASP A 305 9.39 -33.44 1.41
N GLY A 306 8.10 -33.65 1.21
CA GLY A 306 7.21 -34.37 2.12
C GLY A 306 6.68 -33.51 3.27
N ARG A 307 6.87 -32.19 3.22
CA ARG A 307 6.34 -31.22 4.20
C ARG A 307 5.59 -30.13 3.45
N VAL A 308 4.59 -29.54 4.10
CA VAL A 308 3.90 -28.34 3.61
C VAL A 308 4.34 -27.19 4.47
N ASN A 309 5.16 -26.28 3.93
CA ASN A 309 5.69 -25.14 4.67
C ASN A 309 5.95 -23.92 3.76
N VAL A 310 6.50 -22.85 4.32
CA VAL A 310 6.78 -21.62 3.56
C VAL A 310 7.71 -21.83 2.35
N ALA A 311 8.59 -22.84 2.37
CA ALA A 311 9.47 -23.15 1.24
C ALA A 311 8.68 -23.57 0.00
N ASP A 312 7.54 -24.24 0.17
CA ASP A 312 6.64 -24.62 -0.91
C ASP A 312 5.96 -23.40 -1.53
N ALA A 313 5.47 -22.49 -0.68
CA ALA A 313 4.89 -21.23 -1.15
C ALA A 313 5.93 -20.39 -1.92
N VAL A 314 7.19 -20.39 -1.48
CA VAL A 314 8.30 -19.73 -2.18
C VAL A 314 8.58 -20.41 -3.53
N ALA A 315 8.56 -21.74 -3.59
CA ALA A 315 8.76 -22.49 -4.82
C ALA A 315 7.69 -22.14 -5.87
N VAL A 316 6.42 -22.02 -5.45
CA VAL A 316 5.32 -21.57 -6.31
C VAL A 316 5.53 -20.14 -6.82
N LEU A 317 5.89 -19.19 -5.94
CA LEU A 317 6.15 -17.81 -6.34
C LEU A 317 7.34 -17.67 -7.29
N GLN A 318 8.40 -18.45 -7.07
CA GLN A 318 9.57 -18.50 -7.95
C GLN A 318 9.21 -19.06 -9.33
N PHE A 319 8.44 -20.15 -9.37
CA PHE A 319 7.94 -20.73 -10.62
C PHE A 319 7.07 -19.76 -11.41
N ILE A 320 6.16 -19.02 -10.75
CA ILE A 320 5.32 -18.00 -11.39
C ILE A 320 6.15 -16.83 -11.90
N ALA A 321 7.22 -16.47 -11.20
CA ALA A 321 8.11 -15.37 -11.59
C ALA A 321 8.95 -15.70 -12.83
N ASP A 322 9.46 -16.94 -12.94
CA ASP A 322 10.29 -17.39 -14.06
C ASP A 322 10.29 -18.92 -14.18
N GLN A 323 9.44 -19.45 -15.07
CA GLN A 323 9.29 -20.88 -15.31
C GLN A 323 10.52 -21.55 -15.95
N VAL A 324 11.42 -20.78 -16.58
CA VAL A 324 12.63 -21.31 -17.22
C VAL A 324 13.73 -21.52 -16.18
N LYS A 325 13.82 -20.61 -15.21
CA LYS A 325 14.84 -20.65 -14.15
C LYS A 325 14.43 -21.53 -12.97
N TYR A 326 13.17 -21.48 -12.57
CA TYR A 326 12.65 -22.18 -11.40
C TYR A 326 11.56 -23.15 -11.86
N GLY A 327 11.95 -24.39 -12.14
CA GLY A 327 11.04 -25.44 -12.57
C GLY A 327 10.38 -26.15 -11.39
N LEU A 328 9.08 -26.42 -11.52
CA LEU A 328 8.38 -27.43 -10.72
C LEU A 328 8.19 -28.68 -11.59
N ASP A 329 8.39 -29.86 -11.02
CA ASP A 329 8.01 -31.10 -11.70
C ASP A 329 6.47 -31.26 -11.70
N ASP A 330 5.95 -32.22 -12.46
CA ASP A 330 4.50 -32.35 -12.65
C ASP A 330 3.76 -32.71 -11.34
N ASN A 331 4.45 -33.38 -10.41
CA ASN A 331 3.91 -33.66 -9.07
C ASN A 331 3.85 -32.38 -8.23
N GLY A 332 4.92 -31.60 -8.20
CA GLY A 332 5.00 -30.32 -7.50
C GLY A 332 3.96 -29.34 -8.01
N LYS A 333 3.71 -29.30 -9.33
CA LYS A 333 2.62 -28.50 -9.91
C LYS A 333 1.25 -28.97 -9.43
N THR A 334 1.03 -30.27 -9.43
CA THR A 334 -0.26 -30.88 -9.04
C THR A 334 -0.54 -30.75 -7.55
N ASN A 335 0.50 -30.77 -6.71
CA ASN A 335 0.38 -30.58 -5.27
C ASN A 335 0.19 -29.11 -4.93
N ALA A 336 0.86 -28.21 -5.65
CA ALA A 336 0.80 -26.78 -5.40
C ALA A 336 -0.53 -26.13 -5.81
N ASP A 337 -1.22 -26.64 -6.84
CA ASP A 337 -2.59 -26.21 -7.21
C ASP A 337 -3.59 -26.71 -6.14
N CYS A 338 -3.84 -25.87 -5.13
CA CYS A 338 -4.53 -26.28 -3.90
C CYS A 338 -5.58 -25.28 -3.40
N ASP A 339 -5.76 -24.14 -4.09
CA ASP A 339 -6.77 -23.15 -3.74
C ASP A 339 -8.16 -23.43 -4.37
N GLY A 340 -8.26 -24.48 -5.19
CA GLY A 340 -9.48 -24.91 -5.89
C GLY A 340 -9.76 -24.15 -7.18
N VAL A 341 -8.87 -23.24 -7.59
CA VAL A 341 -8.89 -22.53 -8.88
C VAL A 341 -7.86 -23.19 -9.81
N PRO A 342 -8.26 -23.71 -10.98
CA PRO A 342 -7.32 -24.40 -11.85
C PRO A 342 -6.11 -23.54 -12.25
N GLY A 343 -4.91 -24.09 -12.03
CA GLY A 343 -3.64 -23.51 -12.46
C GLY A 343 -2.88 -22.75 -11.37
N LEU A 344 -1.55 -22.74 -11.49
CA LEU A 344 -0.66 -22.16 -10.47
C LEU A 344 -0.64 -20.64 -10.50
N THR A 345 -1.14 -20.03 -9.43
CA THR A 345 -1.18 -18.59 -9.22
C THR A 345 -0.62 -18.19 -7.85
N GLY A 346 -0.54 -16.88 -7.59
CA GLY A 346 -0.16 -16.40 -6.26
C GLY A 346 -1.15 -16.80 -5.16
N SER A 347 -2.38 -17.15 -5.53
CA SER A 347 -3.41 -17.61 -4.60
C SER A 347 -3.05 -18.99 -4.01
N ASP A 348 -2.46 -19.88 -4.80
CA ASP A 348 -1.93 -21.16 -4.33
C ASP A 348 -0.82 -20.99 -3.30
N ALA A 349 0.14 -20.10 -3.57
CA ALA A 349 1.21 -19.79 -2.62
C ALA A 349 0.65 -19.26 -1.29
N MET A 350 -0.39 -18.42 -1.34
CA MET A 350 -1.09 -17.95 -0.15
C MET A 350 -1.88 -19.06 0.55
N TYR A 351 -2.46 -19.99 -0.19
CA TYR A 351 -3.18 -21.13 0.35
C TYR A 351 -2.24 -22.09 1.08
N ILE A 352 -1.06 -22.36 0.52
CA ILE A 352 0.02 -23.13 1.15
C ILE A 352 0.48 -22.49 2.47
N GLN A 353 0.64 -21.17 2.52
CA GLN A 353 0.97 -20.48 3.77
C GLN A 353 -0.13 -20.65 4.84
N LYS A 354 -1.40 -20.71 4.43
CA LYS A 354 -2.51 -20.97 5.35
C LYS A 354 -2.52 -22.42 5.84
N LEU A 355 -2.11 -23.38 5.00
CA LEU A 355 -1.93 -24.79 5.38
C LEU A 355 -0.81 -24.93 6.42
N ASP A 356 0.36 -24.31 6.17
CA ASP A 356 1.50 -24.27 7.11
C ASP A 356 1.11 -23.64 8.46
N ALA A 357 0.34 -22.54 8.42
CA ALA A 357 -0.17 -21.88 9.61
C ALA A 357 -1.33 -22.63 10.31
N GLY A 358 -1.82 -23.74 9.76
CA GLY A 358 -2.95 -24.50 10.30
C GLY A 358 -4.28 -23.76 10.27
N ILE A 359 -4.39 -22.72 9.43
CA ILE A 359 -5.60 -21.90 9.26
C ILE A 359 -6.64 -22.63 8.41
N VAL A 360 -6.17 -23.41 7.43
CA VAL A 360 -6.98 -24.29 6.56
C VAL A 360 -6.47 -25.72 6.66
N LYS A 361 -7.29 -26.70 6.26
CA LYS A 361 -7.00 -28.14 6.42
C LYS A 361 -7.07 -28.89 5.10
#